data_AF-A0A179GBZ6-F1
#
_entry.id   AF-A0A179GBZ6-F1
#
_cell.length_a   1.000
_cell.length_b   1.000
_cell.length_c   1.000
_cell.angle_alpha   90.00
_cell.angle_beta   90.00
_cell.angle_gamma   90.00
#
_symmetry.space_group_name_H-M   'P 1'
#
loop_
_entity.id
_entity.type
_entity.pdbx_description
1 polymer ?
#
loop_
_entity_poly.entity_id
_entity_poly.type
_entity_poly.pdbx_seq_one_letter_code
_entity_poly.pdbx_strand_id
1 'polypeptide(L)'
;MPWLRDVKYSQGECIALIHDYYNFLIKMYADESAFIWPPPDGWPTITAASLRGLGKSNDVIELLRHIPYRRVNTEIQSAPYSTFLDWTWVGKCGVQQGDEDWKVDAEGIANYQNVPSTVVGLTEELGVVYGVGCQGELQEDTAREQILDNPEDYAAEGEVDWRSDGACWSIPDCFEVLKTIIGNFTLFR
;
A
#
# COMPACT_ATOMS: atom_id res chain seq x y z
N MET A 1 -1.42 -6.74 -22.27
CA MET A 1 -2.22 -6.54 -21.06
C MET A 1 -2.19 -7.84 -20.24
N PRO A 2 -1.70 -7.83 -18.98
CA PRO A 2 -1.61 -9.02 -18.14
C PRO A 2 -3.00 -9.47 -17.62
N TRP A 3 -3.14 -10.76 -17.35
CA TRP A 3 -4.33 -11.35 -16.72
C TRP A 3 -4.09 -11.56 -15.22
N LEU A 4 -5.10 -11.29 -14.40
CA LEU A 4 -5.04 -11.47 -12.94
C LEU A 4 -4.59 -12.87 -12.54
N ARG A 5 -5.09 -13.90 -13.22
CA ARG A 5 -4.76 -15.31 -12.94
C ARG A 5 -3.28 -15.66 -13.10
N ASP A 6 -2.55 -14.88 -13.90
CA ASP A 6 -1.13 -15.07 -14.18
C ASP A 6 -0.24 -14.33 -13.16
N VAL A 7 -0.81 -13.41 -12.38
CA VAL A 7 -0.13 -12.72 -11.29
C VAL A 7 -0.02 -13.66 -10.08
N LYS A 8 1.12 -13.59 -9.40
CA LYS A 8 1.41 -14.36 -8.19
C LYS A 8 1.97 -13.44 -7.13
N TYR A 9 1.41 -13.53 -5.93
CA TYR A 9 1.97 -12.86 -4.76
C TYR A 9 3.17 -13.65 -4.22
N SER A 10 4.21 -12.90 -3.88
CA SER A 10 5.38 -13.39 -3.15
C SER A 10 5.69 -12.37 -2.06
N GLN A 11 5.58 -12.78 -0.80
CA GLN A 11 5.76 -11.87 0.32
C GLN A 11 7.18 -11.29 0.37
N GLY A 12 8.19 -12.12 0.17
CA GLY A 12 9.59 -11.67 0.17
C GLY A 12 9.89 -10.72 -0.98
N GLU A 13 9.34 -10.97 -2.16
CA GLU A 13 9.50 -10.08 -3.32
C GLU A 13 8.78 -8.75 -3.09
N CYS A 14 7.57 -8.78 -2.53
CA CYS A 14 6.82 -7.60 -2.16
C CYS A 14 7.58 -6.73 -1.14
N ILE A 15 8.13 -7.33 -0.08
CA ILE A 15 8.99 -6.64 0.89
C ILE A 15 10.20 -6.01 0.19
N ALA A 16 10.89 -6.77 -0.67
CA ALA A 16 12.05 -6.29 -1.39
C ALA A 16 11.72 -5.09 -2.30
N LEU A 17 10.62 -5.14 -3.03
CA LEU A 17 10.17 -4.04 -3.90
C LEU A 17 9.81 -2.78 -3.10
N ILE A 18 9.20 -2.93 -1.92
CA ILE A 18 8.95 -1.82 -1.01
C ILE A 18 10.28 -1.22 -0.54
N HIS A 19 11.24 -2.03 -0.12
CA HIS A 19 12.57 -1.55 0.29
C HIS A 19 13.27 -0.79 -0.86
N ASP A 20 13.25 -1.36 -2.06
CA ASP A 20 13.79 -0.73 -3.27
C ASP A 20 13.12 0.60 -3.58
N TYR A 21 11.81 0.70 -3.38
CA TYR A 21 11.07 1.94 -3.56
C TYR A 21 11.50 3.03 -2.58
N TYR A 22 11.62 2.71 -1.28
CA TYR A 22 12.13 3.67 -0.30
C TYR A 22 13.58 4.10 -0.60
N ASN A 23 14.44 3.17 -1.00
CA ASN A 23 15.80 3.49 -1.47
C ASN A 23 15.80 4.40 -2.71
N PHE A 24 14.85 4.21 -3.62
CA PHE A 24 14.66 5.10 -4.76
C PHE A 24 14.28 6.53 -4.29
N LEU A 25 13.35 6.67 -3.34
CA LEU A 25 12.98 7.99 -2.80
C LEU A 25 14.19 8.70 -2.17
N ILE A 26 15.01 7.96 -1.40
CA ILE A 26 16.24 8.50 -0.80
C ILE A 26 17.21 8.99 -1.87
N LYS A 27 17.47 8.16 -2.89
CA LYS A 27 18.37 8.50 -3.98
C LYS A 27 17.89 9.72 -4.78
N MET A 28 16.58 9.89 -4.89
CA MET A 28 15.96 10.92 -5.70
C MET A 28 15.88 12.27 -4.99
N TYR A 29 15.31 12.32 -3.78
CA TYR A 29 15.06 13.59 -3.10
C TYR A 29 14.91 13.53 -1.58
N ALA A 30 14.71 12.36 -0.98
CA ALA A 30 14.52 12.23 0.47
C ALA A 30 15.86 12.08 1.20
N ASP A 31 15.97 12.67 2.39
CA ASP A 31 17.08 12.38 3.28
C ASP A 31 16.93 10.96 3.85
N GLU A 32 18.03 10.21 4.01
CA GLU A 32 17.99 8.85 4.56
C GLU A 32 17.36 8.81 5.97
N SER A 33 17.56 9.86 6.76
CA SER A 33 16.96 9.98 8.11
C SER A 33 15.45 10.19 8.11
N ALA A 34 14.85 10.46 6.93
CA ALA A 34 13.42 10.60 6.79
C ALA A 34 12.68 9.28 6.98
N PHE A 35 13.37 8.15 6.88
CA PHE A 35 12.82 6.82 7.04
C PHE A 35 13.43 6.06 8.22
N ILE A 36 12.70 5.07 8.70
CA ILE A 36 13.13 4.15 9.74
C ILE A 36 12.98 2.74 9.19
N TRP A 37 14.09 2.01 9.13
CA TRP A 37 14.17 0.67 8.59
C TRP A 37 13.78 -0.38 9.64
N PRO A 38 13.10 -1.48 9.24
CA PRO A 38 12.70 -2.53 10.15
C PRO A 38 13.92 -3.26 10.74
N PRO A 39 13.83 -3.72 12.01
CA PRO A 39 14.78 -4.70 12.54
C PRO A 39 14.78 -6.00 11.72
N PRO A 40 15.84 -6.84 11.82
CA PRO A 40 15.90 -8.12 11.11
C PRO A 40 14.68 -9.03 11.36
N ASP A 41 14.18 -9.06 12.61
CA ASP A 41 13.01 -9.85 13.03
C ASP A 41 11.68 -9.08 12.88
N GLY A 42 11.71 -7.94 12.19
CA GLY A 42 10.58 -7.05 11.97
C GLY A 42 10.22 -6.19 13.19
N TRP A 43 9.22 -5.32 13.02
CA TRP A 43 8.74 -4.43 14.06
C TRP A 43 8.06 -5.20 15.20
N PRO A 44 8.53 -5.12 16.46
CA PRO A 44 7.93 -5.85 17.57
C PRO A 44 6.57 -5.27 17.99
N THR A 45 6.27 -4.04 17.61
CA THR A 45 5.00 -3.37 17.94
C THR A 45 3.86 -3.72 16.98
N ILE A 46 4.17 -4.31 15.82
CA ILE A 46 3.16 -4.75 14.85
C ILE A 46 2.91 -6.25 15.09
N THR A 47 1.73 -6.57 15.60
CA THR A 47 1.32 -7.92 15.98
C THR A 47 -0.17 -8.10 15.69
N ALA A 48 -0.63 -9.36 15.63
CA ALA A 48 -2.07 -9.64 15.53
C ALA A 48 -2.89 -9.03 16.67
N ALA A 49 -2.30 -8.84 17.86
CA ALA A 49 -2.96 -8.20 18.98
C ALA A 49 -3.06 -6.67 18.81
N SER A 50 -1.98 -6.02 18.36
CA SER A 50 -1.96 -4.56 18.18
C SER A 50 -2.74 -4.09 16.94
N LEU A 51 -2.92 -4.97 15.95
CA LEU A 51 -3.71 -4.73 14.75
C LEU A 51 -5.06 -5.46 14.78
N ARG A 52 -5.52 -5.95 15.93
CA ARG A 52 -6.72 -6.80 16.02
C ARG A 52 -7.97 -6.14 15.45
N GLY A 53 -8.16 -4.85 15.74
CA GLY A 53 -9.32 -4.10 15.25
C GLY A 53 -9.43 -4.12 13.73
N LEU A 54 -8.29 -4.19 13.01
CA LEU A 54 -8.26 -4.22 11.54
C LEU A 54 -8.83 -5.50 10.95
N GLY A 55 -8.76 -6.59 11.70
CA GLY A 55 -9.06 -7.92 11.18
C GLY A 55 -8.16 -8.32 10.00
N LYS A 56 -6.89 -7.88 9.94
CA LYS A 56 -5.95 -8.29 8.87
C LYS A 56 -5.45 -9.73 9.03
N SER A 57 -5.10 -10.35 7.90
CA SER A 57 -4.49 -11.67 7.85
C SER A 57 -3.08 -11.65 8.46
N ASN A 58 -2.58 -12.82 8.87
CA ASN A 58 -1.21 -12.94 9.38
C ASN A 58 -0.18 -12.55 8.31
N ASP A 59 -0.47 -12.80 7.04
CA ASP A 59 0.43 -12.47 5.93
C ASP A 59 0.55 -10.95 5.76
N VAL A 60 -0.56 -10.22 5.87
CA VAL A 60 -0.55 -8.75 5.89
C VAL A 60 0.21 -8.23 7.12
N ILE A 61 -0.04 -8.78 8.31
CA ILE A 61 0.68 -8.38 9.53
C ILE A 61 2.18 -8.59 9.36
N GLU A 62 2.59 -9.73 8.81
CA GLU A 62 3.99 -10.06 8.58
C GLU A 62 4.63 -9.15 7.52
N LEU A 63 3.91 -8.80 6.44
CA LEU A 63 4.36 -7.80 5.49
C LEU A 63 4.63 -6.45 6.18
N LEU A 64 3.66 -5.96 6.97
CA LEU A 64 3.79 -4.68 7.67
C LEU A 64 4.95 -4.69 8.68
N ARG A 65 5.24 -5.83 9.33
CA ARG A 65 6.39 -5.95 10.24
C ARG A 65 7.74 -5.73 9.54
N HIS A 66 7.82 -5.94 8.23
CA HIS A 66 9.08 -5.97 7.50
C HIS A 66 9.27 -4.85 6.48
N ILE A 67 8.46 -3.78 6.54
CA ILE A 67 8.61 -2.62 5.66
C ILE A 67 9.13 -1.37 6.40
N PRO A 68 9.75 -0.42 5.69
CA PRO A 68 10.19 0.84 6.26
C PRO A 68 9.01 1.77 6.55
N TYR A 69 9.19 2.66 7.54
CA TYR A 69 8.21 3.69 7.85
C TYR A 69 8.82 5.09 7.85
N ARG A 70 7.99 6.06 7.52
CA ARG A 70 8.37 7.47 7.54
C ARG A 70 8.51 7.96 8.97
N ARG A 71 9.57 8.70 9.27
CA ARG A 71 9.73 9.36 10.56
C ARG A 71 8.73 10.52 10.68
N VAL A 72 8.14 10.66 11.87
CA VAL A 72 7.28 11.78 12.24
C VAL A 72 8.00 13.12 11.98
N ASN A 73 7.25 14.13 11.51
CA ASN A 73 7.73 15.49 11.17
C ASN A 73 8.63 15.61 9.92
N THR A 74 8.55 14.67 9.00
CA THR A 74 9.15 14.81 7.67
C THR A 74 8.10 15.25 6.64
N GLU A 75 8.47 16.05 5.64
CA GLU A 75 7.54 16.52 4.58
C GLU A 75 7.70 15.73 3.27
N ILE A 76 8.14 14.47 3.38
CA ILE A 76 8.42 13.59 2.24
C ILE A 76 7.14 12.87 1.79
N GLN A 77 6.90 12.87 0.47
CA GLN A 77 5.72 12.26 -0.16
C GLN A 77 6.02 10.84 -0.67
N SER A 78 5.39 9.82 -0.09
CA SER A 78 5.56 8.45 -0.57
C SER A 78 4.82 8.17 -1.89
N ALA A 79 3.86 9.03 -2.24
CA ALA A 79 3.11 9.04 -3.50
C ALA A 79 2.72 10.49 -3.83
N PRO A 80 2.38 10.84 -5.08
CA PRO A 80 1.97 12.21 -5.42
C PRO A 80 0.88 12.72 -4.48
N TYR A 81 1.15 13.85 -3.81
CA TYR A 81 0.22 14.47 -2.85
C TYR A 81 -0.18 13.58 -1.65
N SER A 82 0.56 12.50 -1.37
CA SER A 82 0.19 11.52 -0.35
C SER A 82 1.42 10.91 0.36
N THR A 83 1.17 10.27 1.50
CA THR A 83 2.19 9.56 2.29
C THR A 83 1.69 8.17 2.67
N PHE A 84 2.59 7.21 2.70
CA PHE A 84 2.29 5.87 3.20
C PHE A 84 2.07 5.91 4.72
N LEU A 85 1.08 5.15 5.18
CA LEU A 85 0.69 5.10 6.59
C LEU A 85 1.79 4.45 7.45
N ASP A 86 2.06 5.03 8.63
CA ASP A 86 2.95 4.43 9.63
C ASP A 86 2.15 3.44 10.50
N TRP A 87 2.24 2.15 10.15
CA TRP A 87 1.51 1.11 10.86
C TRP A 87 2.05 0.83 12.26
N THR A 88 3.28 1.25 12.59
CA THR A 88 3.79 1.16 13.97
C THR A 88 3.08 2.14 14.88
N TRP A 89 2.67 3.30 14.34
CA TRP A 89 1.85 4.27 15.04
C TRP A 89 0.40 3.80 15.11
N VAL A 90 -0.16 3.28 14.01
CA VAL A 90 -1.52 2.71 13.98
C VAL A 90 -1.68 1.62 15.04
N GLY A 91 -0.75 0.67 15.12
CA GLY A 91 -0.81 -0.40 16.14
C GLY A 91 -0.69 0.11 17.58
N LYS A 92 -0.09 1.29 17.81
CA LYS A 92 -0.07 1.92 19.15
C LYS A 92 -1.39 2.62 19.46
N CYS A 93 -2.01 3.28 18.48
CA CYS A 93 -3.22 4.06 18.66
C CYS A 93 -4.51 3.22 18.63
N GLY A 94 -4.57 2.17 17.80
CA GLY A 94 -5.71 1.25 17.72
C GLY A 94 -5.94 0.46 19.02
N VAL A 95 -4.91 0.27 19.84
CA VAL A 95 -5.06 -0.31 21.19
C VAL A 95 -5.75 0.67 22.17
N GLN A 96 -5.75 1.97 21.87
CA GLN A 96 -6.24 3.04 22.75
C GLN A 96 -7.60 3.61 22.34
N GLN A 97 -7.98 3.49 21.07
CA GLN A 97 -9.26 3.95 20.51
C GLN A 97 -10.08 2.73 20.05
N GLY A 98 -11.40 2.74 20.24
CA GLY A 98 -12.26 1.59 19.94
C GLY A 98 -12.19 1.13 18.47
N ASP A 99 -12.48 -0.16 18.23
CA ASP A 99 -12.12 -0.88 17.00
C ASP A 99 -12.73 -0.37 15.66
N GLU A 100 -13.76 0.49 15.67
CA GLU A 100 -14.44 0.94 14.44
C GLU A 100 -13.88 2.26 13.86
N ASP A 101 -13.61 3.24 14.73
CA ASP A 101 -13.12 4.57 14.30
C ASP A 101 -11.76 4.45 13.60
N TRP A 102 -10.88 3.58 14.09
CA TRP A 102 -9.54 3.44 13.54
C TRP A 102 -9.55 2.70 12.18
N LYS A 103 -10.55 1.85 11.91
CA LYS A 103 -10.71 1.16 10.61
C LYS A 103 -11.04 2.13 9.50
N VAL A 104 -11.87 3.13 9.80
CA VAL A 104 -12.19 4.23 8.90
C VAL A 104 -10.93 5.03 8.54
N ASP A 105 -10.06 5.31 9.51
CA ASP A 105 -8.82 6.06 9.26
C ASP A 105 -7.82 5.30 8.40
N ALA A 106 -7.73 3.97 8.55
CA ALA A 106 -6.77 3.15 7.83
C ALA A 106 -7.22 2.72 6.43
N GLU A 107 -8.54 2.55 6.22
CA GLU A 107 -9.12 1.96 5.01
C GLU A 107 -10.03 2.93 4.24
N GLY A 108 -10.33 4.09 4.82
CA GLY A 108 -11.20 5.11 4.26
C GLY A 108 -12.67 4.87 4.57
N ILE A 109 -13.38 5.97 4.83
CA ILE A 109 -14.81 5.97 5.23
C ILE A 109 -15.74 5.29 4.22
N ALA A 110 -15.39 5.28 2.93
CA ALA A 110 -16.20 4.67 1.89
C ALA A 110 -16.11 3.14 1.87
N ASN A 111 -14.97 2.57 2.26
CA ASN A 111 -14.64 1.17 1.96
C ASN A 111 -14.36 0.30 3.19
N TYR A 112 -14.13 0.88 4.38
CA TYR A 112 -13.67 0.16 5.57
C TYR A 112 -14.50 -1.07 6.00
N GLN A 113 -15.77 -1.16 5.59
CA GLN A 113 -16.62 -2.34 5.86
C GLN A 113 -16.33 -3.51 4.93
N ASN A 114 -15.85 -3.22 3.71
CA ASN A 114 -15.70 -4.17 2.61
C ASN A 114 -14.24 -4.32 2.15
N VAL A 115 -13.25 -3.91 2.95
CA VAL A 115 -11.85 -4.21 2.66
C VAL A 115 -11.52 -5.61 3.20
N PRO A 116 -11.09 -6.55 2.34
CA PRO A 116 -10.65 -7.86 2.78
C PRO A 116 -9.53 -7.79 3.82
N SER A 117 -9.47 -8.82 4.68
CA SER A 117 -8.36 -8.99 5.63
C SER A 117 -6.97 -9.05 4.97
N THR A 118 -6.95 -9.34 3.68
CA THR A 118 -5.78 -9.60 2.82
C THR A 118 -5.33 -8.35 2.05
N VAL A 119 -6.10 -7.26 2.13
CA VAL A 119 -5.85 -5.98 1.48
C VAL A 119 -5.39 -4.97 2.51
N VAL A 120 -4.33 -4.21 2.22
CA VAL A 120 -3.89 -3.07 3.03
C VAL A 120 -3.58 -1.90 2.11
N GLY A 121 -3.64 -0.66 2.60
CA GLY A 121 -3.39 0.58 1.84
C GLY A 121 -1.97 0.76 1.27
N LEU A 122 -1.25 -0.35 1.05
CA LEU A 122 0.05 -0.45 0.40
C LEU A 122 0.08 -1.57 -0.66
N THR A 123 -0.63 -2.69 -0.48
CA THR A 123 -0.52 -3.94 -1.30
C THR A 123 -1.64 -4.97 -1.05
N GLU A 124 -1.81 -5.97 -1.94
CA GLU A 124 -2.79 -7.09 -1.82
C GLU A 124 -2.18 -8.50 -1.99
N GLU A 125 -2.81 -9.53 -1.39
CA GLU A 125 -2.51 -10.98 -1.55
C GLU A 125 -2.68 -11.55 -2.97
N LEU A 126 -3.34 -10.84 -3.88
CA LEU A 126 -3.44 -11.24 -5.30
C LEU A 126 -2.19 -10.83 -6.11
N GLY A 127 -1.20 -10.22 -5.47
CA GLY A 127 0.01 -9.74 -6.14
C GLY A 127 -0.24 -8.46 -6.93
N VAL A 128 -1.30 -7.73 -6.60
CA VAL A 128 -1.71 -6.49 -7.26
C VAL A 128 -1.84 -5.33 -6.28
N VAL A 129 -1.91 -4.11 -6.81
CA VAL A 129 -2.14 -2.89 -6.03
C VAL A 129 -3.22 -2.06 -6.72
N TYR A 130 -4.22 -1.65 -5.95
CA TYR A 130 -5.29 -0.76 -6.42
C TYR A 130 -4.97 0.70 -6.06
N GLY A 131 -4.94 1.55 -7.08
CA GLY A 131 -4.96 2.99 -6.89
C GLY A 131 -6.37 3.47 -6.56
N VAL A 132 -6.82 3.38 -5.31
CA VAL A 132 -8.14 3.89 -4.92
C VAL A 132 -8.12 5.43 -4.90
N GLY A 133 -9.03 6.08 -5.63
CA GLY A 133 -9.09 7.54 -5.75
C GLY A 133 -8.05 8.17 -6.70
N CYS A 134 -7.37 7.32 -7.46
CA CYS A 134 -6.32 7.62 -8.42
C CYS A 134 -6.92 8.19 -9.73
N GLN A 135 -7.50 9.40 -9.70
CA GLN A 135 -8.17 9.98 -10.87
C GLN A 135 -7.20 10.64 -11.87
N GLY A 136 -7.38 10.30 -13.16
CA GLY A 136 -6.91 11.07 -14.33
C GLY A 136 -5.47 10.80 -14.77
N GLU A 137 -4.49 11.41 -14.12
CA GLU A 137 -3.10 11.44 -14.61
C GLU A 137 -2.37 10.09 -14.49
N LEU A 138 -2.83 9.22 -13.59
CA LEU A 138 -2.23 7.94 -13.28
C LEU A 138 -2.71 6.80 -14.19
N GLN A 139 -3.90 6.95 -14.78
CA GLN A 139 -4.50 5.93 -15.64
C GLN A 139 -4.10 6.08 -17.12
N GLU A 140 -3.81 7.30 -17.58
CA GLU A 140 -3.63 7.60 -19.01
C GLU A 140 -2.17 7.58 -19.49
N ASP A 141 -1.17 7.76 -18.61
CA ASP A 141 0.24 7.89 -18.99
C ASP A 141 1.17 7.02 -18.12
N THR A 142 0.87 5.73 -18.03
CA THR A 142 1.79 4.76 -17.42
C THR A 142 2.34 3.82 -18.48
N ALA A 143 3.67 3.73 -18.59
CA ALA A 143 4.35 2.79 -19.47
C ALA A 143 4.14 1.30 -19.08
N ARG A 144 3.27 1.03 -18.09
CA ARG A 144 3.01 -0.29 -17.52
C ARG A 144 1.56 -0.67 -17.78
N GLU A 145 1.37 -1.90 -18.27
CA GLU A 145 0.04 -2.41 -18.59
C GLU A 145 -0.75 -2.71 -17.31
N GLN A 146 -2.00 -2.24 -17.26
CA GLN A 146 -2.94 -2.51 -16.17
C GLN A 146 -3.58 -3.90 -16.31
N ILE A 147 -4.05 -4.43 -15.19
CA ILE A 147 -4.94 -5.60 -15.10
C ILE A 147 -6.38 -5.08 -15.18
N LEU A 148 -7.15 -5.59 -16.14
CA LEU A 148 -8.53 -5.15 -16.43
C LEU A 148 -9.52 -6.33 -16.35
N ASP A 149 -9.13 -7.42 -15.67
CA ASP A 149 -10.05 -8.49 -15.31
C ASP A 149 -11.25 -7.89 -14.54
N ASN A 150 -12.47 -8.25 -14.94
CA ASN A 150 -13.69 -7.67 -14.37
C ASN A 150 -13.84 -8.09 -12.89
N PRO A 151 -13.90 -7.14 -11.93
CA PRO A 151 -14.09 -7.47 -10.52
C PRO A 151 -15.33 -8.32 -10.24
N GLU A 152 -16.39 -8.23 -11.04
CA GLU A 152 -17.59 -9.09 -10.89
C GLU A 152 -17.27 -10.59 -11.03
N ASP A 153 -16.18 -10.96 -11.70
CA ASP A 153 -15.81 -12.37 -11.94
C ASP A 153 -15.09 -13.00 -10.74
N TYR A 154 -14.52 -12.21 -9.82
CA TYR A 154 -13.66 -12.73 -8.73
C TYR A 154 -13.83 -12.06 -7.36
N ALA A 155 -14.42 -10.87 -7.28
CA ALA A 155 -14.55 -10.11 -6.03
C ALA A 155 -15.92 -10.36 -5.36
N ALA A 156 -16.00 -10.12 -4.04
CA ALA A 156 -17.28 -10.09 -3.35
C ALA A 156 -18.09 -8.85 -3.75
N GLU A 157 -19.42 -8.90 -3.64
CA GLU A 157 -20.34 -7.81 -4.05
C GLU A 157 -19.95 -6.44 -3.47
N GLY A 158 -19.58 -6.38 -2.18
CA GLY A 158 -19.16 -5.14 -1.53
C GLY A 158 -17.78 -4.62 -1.95
N GLU A 159 -17.02 -5.39 -2.74
CA GLU A 159 -15.69 -5.03 -3.23
C GLU A 159 -15.69 -4.55 -4.69
N VAL A 160 -16.73 -4.89 -5.46
CA VAL A 160 -16.78 -4.63 -6.91
C VAL A 160 -16.59 -3.15 -7.22
N ASP A 161 -17.28 -2.27 -6.51
CA ASP A 161 -17.27 -0.83 -6.79
C ASP A 161 -15.85 -0.25 -6.67
N TRP A 162 -15.20 -0.41 -5.50
CA TRP A 162 -13.89 0.21 -5.28
C TRP A 162 -12.77 -0.45 -6.10
N ARG A 163 -12.92 -1.74 -6.47
CA ARG A 163 -12.00 -2.43 -7.38
C ARG A 163 -12.19 -2.00 -8.84
N SER A 164 -13.39 -1.60 -9.23
CA SER A 164 -13.71 -1.14 -10.59
C SER A 164 -13.28 0.31 -10.82
N ASP A 165 -13.33 1.14 -9.78
CA ASP A 165 -12.95 2.56 -9.85
C ASP A 165 -11.43 2.78 -9.89
N GLY A 166 -10.65 1.81 -9.40
CA GLY A 166 -9.20 1.91 -9.26
C GLY A 166 -8.43 1.36 -10.46
N ALA A 167 -7.28 1.97 -10.76
CA ALA A 167 -6.28 1.33 -11.60
C ALA A 167 -5.66 0.14 -10.86
N CYS A 168 -5.41 -0.97 -11.57
CA CYS A 168 -4.87 -2.20 -11.00
C CYS A 168 -3.61 -2.63 -11.76
N TRP A 169 -2.53 -2.87 -11.04
CA TRP A 169 -1.26 -3.37 -11.59
C TRP A 169 -0.73 -4.52 -10.74
N SER A 170 0.15 -5.34 -11.31
CA SER A 170 1.01 -6.22 -10.52
C SER A 170 1.82 -5.39 -9.51
N ILE A 171 2.22 -5.97 -8.37
CA ILE A 171 3.05 -5.27 -7.37
C ILE A 171 4.34 -4.68 -7.99
N PRO A 172 5.12 -5.42 -8.79
CA PRO A 172 6.29 -4.85 -9.47
C PRO A 172 5.95 -3.67 -10.37
N ASP A 173 4.92 -3.80 -11.21
CA ASP A 173 4.52 -2.73 -12.13
C ASP A 173 3.99 -1.51 -11.39
N CYS A 174 3.25 -1.70 -10.29
CA CYS A 174 2.79 -0.60 -9.44
C CYS A 174 3.95 0.23 -8.90
N PHE A 175 5.01 -0.41 -8.38
CA PHE A 175 6.18 0.33 -7.89
C PHE A 175 6.93 1.05 -9.01
N GLU A 176 6.98 0.49 -10.22
CA GLU A 176 7.57 1.18 -11.38
C GLU A 176 6.73 2.37 -11.83
N VAL A 177 5.41 2.25 -11.80
CA VAL A 177 4.48 3.36 -12.01
C VAL A 177 4.74 4.46 -10.98
N LEU A 178 4.73 4.14 -9.69
CA LEU A 178 4.99 5.09 -8.60
C LEU A 178 6.33 5.83 -8.77
N LYS A 179 7.41 5.11 -9.10
CA LYS A 179 8.73 5.71 -9.38
C LYS A 179 8.67 6.70 -10.54
N THR A 180 7.99 6.34 -11.62
CA THR A 180 7.84 7.19 -12.81
C THR A 180 7.11 8.48 -12.48
N ILE A 181 6.00 8.39 -11.75
CA ILE A 181 5.17 9.56 -11.45
C ILE A 181 5.87 10.50 -10.48
N ILE A 182 6.47 9.98 -9.40
CA ILE A 182 7.27 10.81 -8.49
C ILE A 182 8.48 11.39 -9.25
N GLY A 183 9.04 10.63 -10.19
CA GLY A 183 10.01 11.06 -11.21
C GLY A 183 9.62 12.38 -11.84
N ASN A 184 8.47 12.37 -12.48
CA ASN A 184 7.94 13.52 -13.19
C ASN A 184 7.57 14.64 -12.21
N PHE A 185 6.89 14.32 -11.11
CA PHE A 185 6.41 15.31 -10.15
C PHE A 185 7.54 16.14 -9.52
N THR A 186 8.68 15.52 -9.21
CA THR A 186 9.84 16.20 -8.62
C THR A 186 10.64 17.04 -9.61
N LEU A 187 10.58 16.73 -10.91
CA LEU A 187 11.25 17.50 -11.97
C LEU A 187 10.54 18.84 -12.29
N PHE A 188 9.27 19.00 -11.89
CA PHE A 188 8.48 20.21 -12.13
C PHE A 188 8.41 21.16 -10.91
N ARG A 189 9.19 20.91 -9.85
CA ARG A 189 9.37 21.81 -8.69
C ARG A 189 10.74 22.45 -8.68
#